data_AF-A0AB35U1I3-F1
#
_entry.id   AF-A0AB35U1I3-F1
#
_cell.length_a   1.000
_cell.length_b   1.000
_cell.length_c   1.000
_cell.angle_alpha   90.00
_cell.angle_beta   90.00
_cell.angle_gamma   90.00
#
_symmetry.space_group_name_H-M   'P 1'
#
loop_
_entity.id
_entity.type
_entity.pdbx_description
1 polymer ?
#
loop_
_entity_poly.entity_id
_entity_poly.type
_entity_poly.pdbx_seq_one_letter_code
_entity_poly.pdbx_strand_id
1 'polypeptide(L)'
;MIKSIQIKSEESTFLMPQENQEIEQHLTVSSSGRVWLSRFGFSLSSGHILLKREYAKIAEDRVSTLFAYLAEYSRHPSDLCACDTGNWTLTIRYDDRPALTLNGSMIDQVYAGDVNVSRWIRRHIPLQDLMAFGDEEA
;
A
#
# COMPACT_ATOMS: atom_id res chain seq x y z
N MET A 1 -13.63 11.81 -9.84
CA MET A 1 -13.34 10.35 -9.97
C MET A 1 -11.94 10.05 -9.44
N ILE A 2 -11.65 8.81 -8.99
CA ILE A 2 -10.28 8.43 -8.58
C ILE A 2 -9.39 8.28 -9.82
N LYS A 3 -8.29 9.04 -9.84
CA LYS A 3 -7.27 9.03 -10.88
C LYS A 3 -6.18 8.01 -10.61
N SER A 4 -5.74 7.94 -9.36
CA SER A 4 -4.72 7.01 -8.91
C SER A 4 -4.73 6.86 -7.40
N ILE A 5 -4.16 5.75 -6.93
CA ILE A 5 -3.87 5.52 -5.52
C ILE A 5 -2.38 5.26 -5.35
N GLN A 6 -1.86 5.55 -4.18
CA GLN A 6 -0.55 5.10 -3.72
C GLN A 6 -0.68 4.56 -2.30
N ILE A 7 -0.14 3.37 -2.07
CA ILE A 7 -0.01 2.75 -0.75
C ILE A 7 1.49 2.74 -0.46
N LYS A 8 1.89 3.56 0.50
CA LYS A 8 3.22 3.49 1.13
C LYS A 8 3.09 2.52 2.30
N SER A 9 3.92 1.50 2.36
CA SER A 9 4.00 0.55 3.48
C SER A 9 5.42 0.59 4.01
N GLU A 10 5.59 0.76 5.31
CA GLU A 10 6.89 0.90 5.97
C GLU A 10 6.91 -0.01 7.20
N GLU A 11 7.87 -0.93 7.23
CA GLU A 11 8.06 -1.86 8.33
C GLU A 11 8.64 -1.14 9.55
N SER A 12 8.16 -1.50 10.74
CA SER A 12 8.79 -1.07 12.00
C SER A 12 9.70 -2.17 12.47
N THR A 13 10.98 -1.85 12.69
CA THR A 13 11.94 -2.82 13.21
C THR A 13 12.46 -2.35 14.56
N PHE A 14 12.32 -3.19 15.59
CA PHE A 14 12.92 -2.94 16.91
C PHE A 14 14.46 -3.01 16.87
N LEU A 15 15.00 -3.73 15.88
CA LEU A 15 16.43 -3.80 15.59
C LEU A 15 16.73 -2.92 14.39
N MET A 16 17.93 -2.33 14.35
CA MET A 16 18.39 -1.61 13.16
C MET A 16 18.43 -2.59 11.97
N PRO A 17 17.75 -2.29 10.85
CA PRO A 17 17.79 -3.14 9.66
C PRO A 17 19.21 -3.28 9.12
N GLN A 18 19.46 -4.36 8.38
CA GLN A 18 20.72 -4.51 7.66
C GLN A 18 20.78 -3.56 6.45
N GLU A 19 21.98 -3.15 6.04
CA GLU A 19 22.14 -2.35 4.80
C GLU A 19 21.51 -3.10 3.61
N ASN A 20 20.69 -2.40 2.83
CA ASN A 20 19.88 -2.92 1.73
C ASN A 20 18.74 -3.88 2.12
N GLN A 21 18.46 -4.10 3.40
CA GLN A 21 17.24 -4.81 3.81
C GLN A 21 16.02 -4.00 3.39
N GLU A 22 15.07 -4.61 2.69
CA GLU A 22 13.81 -3.96 2.29
C GLU A 22 13.01 -3.56 3.54
N ILE A 23 12.67 -2.27 3.64
CA ILE A 23 11.93 -1.69 4.78
C ILE A 23 10.69 -0.93 4.33
N GLU A 24 10.57 -0.59 3.05
CA GLU A 24 9.48 0.26 2.58
C GLU A 24 9.09 -0.07 1.12
N GLN A 25 7.79 -0.04 0.85
CA GLN A 25 7.23 -0.23 -0.48
C GLN A 25 6.27 0.89 -0.86
N HIS A 26 6.36 1.36 -2.10
CA HIS A 26 5.37 2.27 -2.71
C HIS A 26 4.65 1.54 -3.84
N LEU A 27 3.43 1.09 -3.57
CA LEU A 27 2.54 0.52 -4.58
C LEU A 27 1.63 1.62 -5.15
N THR A 28 1.77 1.94 -6.42
CA THR A 28 0.96 2.95 -7.11
C THR A 28 0.12 2.31 -8.19
N VAL A 29 -1.19 2.58 -8.22
CA VAL A 29 -2.11 2.10 -9.25
C VAL A 29 -2.82 3.29 -9.90
N SER A 30 -2.76 3.40 -11.23
CA SER A 30 -3.50 4.41 -11.99
C SER A 30 -4.84 3.89 -12.49
N SER A 31 -5.78 4.80 -12.78
CA SER A 31 -7.08 4.49 -13.39
C SER A 31 -6.97 3.68 -14.70
N SER A 32 -5.87 3.85 -15.45
CA SER A 32 -5.57 3.09 -16.67
C SER A 32 -4.98 1.68 -16.44
N GLY A 33 -4.90 1.23 -15.18
CA GLY A 33 -4.40 -0.10 -14.82
C GLY A 33 -2.89 -0.25 -14.79
N ARG A 34 -2.12 0.84 -14.90
CA ARG A 34 -0.67 0.80 -14.70
C ARG A 34 -0.38 0.67 -13.21
N VAL A 35 0.43 -0.32 -12.86
CA VAL A 35 0.89 -0.56 -11.50
C VAL A 35 2.40 -0.39 -11.43
N TRP A 36 2.87 0.38 -10.47
CA TRP A 36 4.28 0.54 -10.15
C TRP A 36 4.52 0.15 -8.70
N LEU A 37 5.51 -0.69 -8.47
CA LEU A 37 6.03 -0.99 -7.14
C LEU A 37 7.45 -0.47 -7.06
N SER A 38 7.73 0.44 -6.12
CA SER A 38 9.10 0.85 -5.80
C SER A 38 9.44 0.29 -4.43
N ARG A 39 10.54 -0.47 -4.35
CA ARG A 39 11.02 -1.11 -3.12
C ARG A 39 12.21 -0.32 -2.60
N PHE A 40 12.19 0.01 -1.32
CA PHE A 40 13.21 0.77 -0.64
C PHE A 40 13.82 -0.06 0.47
N GLY A 41 15.14 -0.03 0.52
CA GLY A 41 15.93 -0.67 1.55
C GLY A 41 16.50 0.33 2.53
N PHE A 42 16.90 -0.16 3.69
CA PHE A 42 17.61 0.62 4.67
C PHE A 42 19.00 1.02 4.16
N SER A 43 19.39 2.27 4.43
CA SER A 43 20.77 2.70 4.31
C SER A 43 21.21 3.52 5.50
N LEU A 44 22.39 3.19 6.03
CA LEU A 44 23.04 3.95 7.09
C LEU A 44 23.29 5.42 6.71
N SER A 45 23.43 5.72 5.42
CA SER A 45 23.78 7.06 4.94
C SER A 45 22.57 7.99 4.74
N SER A 46 21.47 7.46 4.23
CA SER A 46 20.29 8.23 3.79
C SER A 46 18.98 7.80 4.46
N GLY A 47 19.01 6.78 5.32
CA GLY A 47 17.84 6.09 5.87
C GLY A 47 17.21 5.14 4.85
N HIS A 48 17.00 5.60 3.61
CA HIS A 48 16.36 4.85 2.53
C HIS A 48 17.21 4.86 1.25
N ILE A 49 17.21 3.73 0.53
CA ILE A 49 17.76 3.57 -0.81
C ILE A 49 16.77 2.84 -1.71
N LEU A 50 16.65 3.26 -2.97
CA LEU A 50 15.81 2.54 -3.93
C LEU A 50 16.49 1.23 -4.33
N LEU A 51 15.88 0.09 -4.02
CA LEU A 51 16.39 -1.24 -4.38
C LEU A 51 15.94 -1.67 -5.77
N LYS A 52 14.63 -1.54 -6.05
CA LYS A 52 14.02 -2.06 -7.27
C LYS A 52 12.77 -1.27 -7.64
N ARG A 53 12.48 -1.20 -8.94
CA ARG A 53 11.18 -0.76 -9.46
C ARG A 53 10.61 -1.84 -10.37
N GLU A 54 9.35 -2.17 -10.14
CA GLU A 54 8.62 -3.18 -10.90
C GLU A 54 7.37 -2.57 -11.49
N TYR A 55 6.98 -3.09 -12.65
CA TYR A 55 5.82 -2.65 -13.39
C TYR A 55 4.92 -3.83 -13.69
N ALA A 56 3.63 -3.60 -13.55
CA ALA A 56 2.60 -4.51 -14.00
C ALA A 56 1.45 -3.72 -14.65
N LYS A 57 0.59 -4.45 -15.36
CA LYS A 57 -0.68 -3.92 -15.84
C LYS A 57 -1.80 -4.85 -15.39
N ILE A 58 -2.85 -4.28 -14.82
CA ILE A 58 -4.08 -4.98 -14.47
C ILE A 58 -5.24 -4.48 -15.34
N ALA A 59 -6.28 -5.30 -15.46
CA ALA A 59 -7.47 -4.96 -16.23
C ALA A 59 -8.28 -3.84 -15.57
N GLU A 60 -8.99 -3.05 -16.38
CA GLU A 60 -9.71 -1.86 -15.92
C GLU A 60 -10.80 -2.18 -14.90
N ASP A 61 -11.50 -3.31 -15.06
CA ASP A 61 -12.49 -3.82 -14.09
C ASP A 61 -11.88 -4.06 -12.70
N ARG A 62 -10.64 -4.55 -12.65
CA ARG A 62 -9.89 -4.74 -11.40
C ARG A 62 -9.50 -3.41 -10.77
N VAL A 63 -9.09 -2.43 -11.58
CA VAL A 63 -8.82 -1.07 -11.08
C VAL A 63 -10.07 -0.45 -10.48
N SER A 64 -11.18 -0.49 -11.20
CA SER A 64 -12.47 0.05 -10.74
C SER A 64 -12.91 -0.63 -9.44
N THR A 65 -12.75 -1.95 -9.34
CA THR A 65 -13.06 -2.71 -8.13
C THR A 65 -12.19 -2.26 -6.94
N LEU A 66 -10.86 -2.19 -7.12
CA LEU A 66 -9.94 -1.72 -6.08
C LEU A 66 -10.29 -0.29 -5.62
N PHE A 67 -10.57 0.61 -6.57
CA PHE A 67 -10.90 1.99 -6.27
C PHE A 67 -12.23 2.11 -5.54
N ALA A 68 -13.22 1.27 -5.86
CA ALA A 68 -14.47 1.21 -5.13
C ALA A 68 -14.26 0.76 -3.67
N TYR A 69 -13.47 -0.30 -3.43
CA TYR A 69 -13.16 -0.76 -2.08
C TYR A 69 -12.42 0.30 -1.26
N LEU A 70 -11.39 0.94 -1.82
CA LEU A 70 -10.65 1.99 -1.12
C LEU A 70 -11.52 3.24 -0.87
N ALA A 71 -12.42 3.57 -1.80
CA ALA A 71 -13.39 4.65 -1.59
C ALA A 71 -14.38 4.32 -0.47
N GLU A 72 -14.84 3.07 -0.37
CA GLU A 72 -15.71 2.60 0.71
C GLU A 72 -14.99 2.63 2.06
N TYR A 73 -13.81 2.01 2.16
CA TYR A 73 -12.97 2.05 3.35
C TYR A 73 -12.71 3.47 3.82
N SER A 74 -12.46 4.41 2.89
CA SER A 74 -12.16 5.80 3.24
C SER A 74 -13.29 6.56 3.94
N ARG A 75 -14.54 6.05 3.89
CA ARG A 75 -15.67 6.66 4.61
C ARG A 75 -15.64 6.32 6.10
N HIS A 76 -15.17 5.12 6.44
CA HIS A 76 -15.11 4.57 7.79
C HIS A 76 -13.81 3.76 7.94
N PRO A 77 -12.64 4.43 7.95
CA PRO A 77 -11.37 3.73 8.10
C PRO A 77 -11.31 3.04 9.46
N SER A 78 -10.49 1.98 9.55
CA SER A 78 -10.23 1.33 10.83
C SER A 78 -9.53 2.30 11.79
N ASP A 79 -10.01 2.38 13.02
CA ASP A 79 -9.39 3.16 14.10
C ASP A 79 -8.37 2.32 14.90
N LEU A 80 -8.12 1.07 14.49
CA LEU A 80 -7.17 0.20 15.17
C LEU A 80 -5.74 0.70 14.94
N CYS A 81 -5.02 0.86 16.05
CA CYS A 81 -3.63 1.27 16.08
C CYS A 81 -2.83 0.25 16.89
N ALA A 82 -1.75 -0.26 16.31
CA ALA A 82 -0.78 -1.11 16.98
C ALA A 82 0.57 -0.40 16.98
N CYS A 83 1.23 -0.39 18.14
CA CYS A 83 2.46 0.37 18.37
C CYS A 83 3.74 -0.40 18.00
N ASP A 84 3.64 -1.71 17.86
CA ASP A 84 4.73 -2.67 17.67
C ASP A 84 4.84 -3.19 16.23
N THR A 85 4.22 -2.49 15.29
CA THR A 85 4.17 -2.85 13.86
C THR A 85 4.52 -1.65 12.98
N GLY A 86 4.75 -1.93 11.70
CA GLY A 86 4.91 -0.92 10.66
C GLY A 86 3.68 -0.04 10.47
N ASN A 87 3.82 0.95 9.61
CA ASN A 87 2.74 1.86 9.26
C ASN A 87 2.51 1.87 7.75
N TRP A 88 1.28 2.16 7.34
CA TRP A 88 0.95 2.45 5.96
C TRP A 88 0.34 3.84 5.81
N THR A 89 0.54 4.42 4.64
CA THR A 89 -0.12 5.64 4.19
C THR A 89 -0.79 5.37 2.84
N LEU A 90 -2.10 5.52 2.80
CA LEU A 90 -2.90 5.48 1.57
C LEU A 90 -3.16 6.91 1.09
N THR A 91 -2.71 7.22 -0.12
CA THR A 91 -3.06 8.48 -0.80
C THR A 91 -3.97 8.19 -1.99
N ILE A 92 -5.20 8.70 -1.96
CA ILE A 92 -6.16 8.62 -3.07
C ILE A 92 -6.18 9.98 -3.78
N ARG A 93 -5.84 9.98 -5.07
CA ARG A 93 -5.84 11.18 -5.91
C ARG A 93 -7.08 11.18 -6.80
N TYR A 94 -7.73 12.33 -6.89
CA TYR A 94 -8.92 12.53 -7.69
C TYR A 94 -8.64 13.50 -8.83
N ASP A 95 -9.45 13.44 -9.89
CA ASP A 95 -9.37 14.41 -11.00
C ASP A 95 -10.03 15.75 -10.67
N ASP A 96 -10.97 15.76 -9.74
CA ASP A 96 -11.94 16.83 -9.49
C ASP A 96 -11.89 17.42 -8.07
N ARG A 97 -11.03 16.88 -7.20
CA ARG A 97 -10.92 17.32 -5.81
C ARG A 97 -9.52 17.08 -5.23
N PRO A 98 -9.17 17.71 -4.09
CA PRO A 98 -7.92 17.45 -3.40
C PRO A 98 -7.73 15.97 -3.07
N ALA A 99 -6.46 15.55 -2.96
CA ALA A 99 -6.13 14.19 -2.56
C ALA A 99 -6.61 13.91 -1.12
N LEU A 100 -6.99 12.68 -0.86
CA LEU A 100 -7.27 12.17 0.48
C LEU A 100 -6.08 11.32 0.94
N THR A 101 -5.64 11.53 2.18
CA THR A 101 -4.59 10.72 2.81
C THR A 101 -5.15 10.06 4.07
N LEU A 102 -4.92 8.76 4.20
CA LEU A 102 -5.24 7.95 5.37
C LEU A 102 -3.98 7.24 5.85
N ASN A 103 -3.89 6.99 7.15
CA ASN A 103 -2.80 6.25 7.76
C ASN A 103 -3.35 5.13 8.63
N GLY A 104 -2.55 4.10 8.87
CA GLY A 104 -2.86 3.07 9.84
C GLY A 104 -1.70 2.12 10.04
N SER A 105 -1.89 1.16 10.95
CA SER A 105 -0.89 0.15 11.29
C SER A 105 -0.90 -1.01 10.29
N MET A 106 0.26 -1.61 10.05
CA MET A 106 0.48 -2.78 9.20
C MET A 106 -0.05 -4.06 9.86
N ILE A 107 -1.38 -4.18 9.99
CA ILE A 107 -2.05 -5.28 10.72
C ILE A 107 -3.18 -5.95 9.93
N ASP A 108 -3.24 -5.75 8.61
CA ASP A 108 -4.24 -6.38 7.73
C ASP A 108 -5.71 -6.07 8.11
N GLN A 109 -5.97 -4.84 8.61
CA GLN A 109 -7.30 -4.38 9.05
C GLN A 109 -7.98 -3.40 8.08
N VAL A 110 -7.76 -3.57 6.76
CA VAL A 110 -8.36 -2.72 5.72
C VAL A 110 -9.47 -3.49 5.01
N TYR A 111 -10.72 -3.22 5.41
CA TYR A 111 -11.92 -3.91 4.91
C TYR A 111 -12.88 -2.96 4.18
N ALA A 112 -13.47 -3.46 3.09
CA ALA A 112 -14.63 -2.86 2.43
C ALA A 112 -15.77 -3.89 2.46
N GLY A 113 -16.76 -3.67 3.32
CA GLY A 113 -17.73 -4.70 3.69
C GLY A 113 -17.04 -5.92 4.31
N ASP A 114 -17.21 -7.08 3.68
CA ASP A 114 -16.59 -8.36 4.05
C ASP A 114 -15.27 -8.63 3.31
N VAL A 115 -14.84 -7.73 2.43
CA VAL A 115 -13.64 -7.90 1.61
C VAL A 115 -12.43 -7.30 2.31
N ASN A 116 -11.47 -8.16 2.65
CA ASN A 116 -10.12 -7.72 3.00
C ASN A 116 -9.39 -7.20 1.75
N VAL A 117 -9.11 -5.90 1.72
CA VAL A 117 -8.53 -5.20 0.57
C VAL A 117 -7.06 -5.58 0.36
N SER A 118 -6.32 -5.83 1.44
CA SER A 118 -4.92 -6.24 1.39
C SER A 118 -4.77 -7.61 0.70
N ARG A 119 -5.56 -8.61 1.11
CA ARG A 119 -5.65 -9.92 0.46
C ARG A 119 -6.12 -9.81 -0.99
N TRP A 120 -7.09 -8.93 -1.25
CA TRP A 120 -7.57 -8.70 -2.60
C TRP A 120 -6.45 -8.17 -3.51
N ILE A 121 -5.64 -7.22 -3.04
CA ILE A 121 -4.50 -6.66 -3.77
C ILE A 121 -3.50 -7.77 -4.15
N ARG A 122 -3.08 -8.60 -3.18
CA ARG A 122 -2.12 -9.69 -3.40
C ARG A 122 -2.62 -10.74 -4.41
N ARG A 123 -3.94 -10.95 -4.50
CA ARG A 123 -4.53 -11.92 -5.46
C ARG A 123 -4.62 -11.38 -6.89
N HIS A 124 -4.70 -10.06 -7.07
CA HIS A 124 -5.05 -9.47 -8.38
C HIS A 124 -3.95 -8.61 -9.00
N ILE A 125 -2.95 -8.18 -8.22
CA ILE A 125 -1.78 -7.50 -8.75
C ILE A 125 -0.67 -8.54 -8.95
N PRO A 126 -0.15 -8.73 -10.18
CA PRO A 126 0.84 -9.77 -10.48
C PRO A 126 2.26 -9.31 -10.10
N LEU A 127 2.43 -8.86 -8.86
CA LEU A 127 3.71 -8.50 -8.25
C LEU A 127 3.84 -9.28 -6.94
N GLN A 128 5.02 -9.81 -6.66
CA GLN A 128 5.28 -10.66 -5.50
C GLN A 128 5.56 -9.83 -4.25
N ASP A 129 5.44 -10.44 -3.07
CA ASP A 129 5.86 -9.90 -1.77
C ASP A 129 5.34 -8.47 -1.50
N LEU A 130 4.06 -8.22 -1.80
CA LEU A 130 3.44 -6.93 -1.55
C LEU A 130 3.12 -6.76 -0.06
N MET A 131 3.64 -5.68 0.54
CA MET A 131 3.40 -5.28 1.94
C MET A 131 2.09 -4.52 2.14
N ALA A 132 1.32 -4.25 1.08
CA ALA A 132 0.19 -3.31 1.12
C ALA A 132 -0.76 -3.55 2.30
N PHE A 133 -0.73 -2.66 3.31
CA PHE A 133 -1.52 -2.69 4.54
C PHE A 133 -1.15 -3.75 5.61
N GLY A 134 -0.01 -4.42 5.46
CA GLY A 134 0.48 -5.45 6.39
C GLY A 134 0.17 -6.87 5.91
N ASP A 135 0.89 -7.84 6.45
CA ASP A 135 0.76 -9.26 6.10
C ASP A 135 -0.21 -9.99 7.05
N GLU A 136 -0.71 -11.16 6.63
CA GLU A 136 -1.60 -12.01 7.45
C GLU A 136 -0.90 -12.66 8.65
N GLU A 137 0.43 -12.70 8.67
CA GLU A 137 1.22 -13.30 9.74
C GLU A 137 2.05 -12.22 10.43
N ALA A 138 1.52 -11.73 11.55
CA ALA A 138 2.31 -11.15 12.64
C ALA A 138 2.59 -12.24 13.68
#